data_AF-A0A2E6USG4-F1
#
_entry.id   AF-A0A2E6USG4-F1
#
_cell.length_a   1.000
_cell.length_b   1.000
_cell.length_c   1.000
_cell.angle_alpha   90.00
_cell.angle_beta   90.00
_cell.angle_gamma   90.00
#
_symmetry.space_group_name_H-M   'P 1'
#
loop_
_entity.id
_entity.type
_entity.pdbx_description
1 polymer ?
#
loop_
_entity_poly.entity_id
_entity_poly.type
_entity_poly.pdbx_seq_one_letter_code
_entity_poly.pdbx_strand_id
1 'polypeptide(L)'
;MNFKFLGLLLPFFLVACAQLPEKTIAKGDKQEEQMNKVGQLRLPKQDLTAPMLFDFLMGETALQRGDPDTASGRYLRLAETTQDPRIAKRATEVALLARKPIHALRAARIWIELDSSSILAHQTIVAILVSRSRIDEAKVYLNRLLGLENDPASFFMKLNNLLARNADKIGTLKLVQKFAKPYSKIPESHFAIAQAASFAGQFETARQKMKLVLALRPDWEMAAIYNGRILHHSSSANAIDFYEDYLKSYPKANQLRIIFARLLLAEKNYIMARDQFQNLLVHSPGNPNAALSIGLISIELLDFVTAEEYFNKALAFGYKDSNSIRFYLGNVYEKTNRLDKAIKAYHSVEQGNQFFPAQIRYAYLLSKQGKLNEARKHMQELPVKNDQQRVYLIITEAEFLREAGAHQEVFNLLSDSLKKLPDYPELLYDRAMAAEQIGKTDILEKDLRKLIQLNPSHAHAHNALGYSFAEHGTRLPEALELIEKAIKLSPEDPYIIDSLGWVHYRMGNLDKGIGYLKQAFIMKPDPEIAAHLGEVLWMQGTKKEAERIWRSTIKHYPDNEVLRNTMKKFIP
;
A
#
# COMPACT_ATOMS: atom_id res chain seq x y z
N MET A 1 12.59 -12.13 -8.96
CA MET A 1 12.39 -13.47 -8.35
C MET A 1 11.54 -13.28 -7.10
N ASN A 2 10.33 -13.83 -7.09
CA ASN A 2 9.28 -13.59 -6.10
C ASN A 2 9.55 -14.35 -4.79
N PHE A 3 9.43 -13.69 -3.64
CA PHE A 3 9.02 -14.35 -2.39
C PHE A 3 8.03 -13.48 -1.62
N LYS A 4 6.96 -14.15 -1.16
CA LYS A 4 5.80 -13.60 -0.48
C LYS A 4 5.87 -13.86 1.04
N PHE A 5 5.19 -12.97 1.78
CA PHE A 5 4.28 -13.20 2.93
C PHE A 5 4.74 -13.10 4.39
N LEU A 6 3.85 -12.41 5.14
CA LEU A 6 3.47 -12.46 6.57
C LEU A 6 4.51 -11.94 7.59
N GLY A 7 4.25 -10.94 8.44
CA GLY A 7 2.99 -10.43 8.99
C GLY A 7 2.72 -11.03 10.38
N LEU A 8 3.31 -10.45 11.43
CA LEU A 8 3.05 -10.81 12.83
C LEU A 8 2.93 -9.52 13.66
N LEU A 9 1.68 -9.17 13.99
CA LEU A 9 1.31 -8.17 14.99
C LEU A 9 0.78 -8.93 16.20
N LEU A 10 1.45 -8.75 17.33
CA LEU A 10 0.99 -9.09 18.68
C LEU A 10 1.03 -7.80 19.49
N PRO A 11 -0.02 -7.48 20.26
CA PRO A 11 0.23 -6.84 21.53
C PRO A 11 -0.37 -7.63 22.69
N PHE A 12 0.48 -7.72 23.71
CA PHE A 12 0.23 -8.12 25.08
C PHE A 12 -0.90 -7.30 25.71
N PHE A 13 -1.77 -7.96 26.49
CA PHE A 13 -2.51 -7.33 27.59
C PHE A 13 -2.14 -8.05 28.89
N LEU A 14 -1.36 -7.36 29.73
CA LEU A 14 -1.23 -7.63 31.15
C LEU A 14 -2.16 -6.63 31.87
N VAL A 15 -3.08 -7.14 32.68
CA VAL A 15 -3.98 -6.36 33.53
C VAL A 15 -3.34 -6.24 34.92
N ALA A 16 -3.15 -5.01 35.39
CA ALA A 16 -2.91 -4.66 36.78
C ALA A 16 -4.15 -3.96 37.36
N CYS A 17 -4.47 -4.26 38.61
CA CYS A 17 -5.63 -3.80 39.36
C CYS A 17 -5.64 -2.29 39.65
N ALA A 18 -6.82 -1.66 39.58
CA ALA A 18 -7.22 -0.55 40.45
C ALA A 18 -8.75 -0.40 40.49
N GLN A 19 -9.27 -0.12 41.68
CA GLN A 19 -10.68 -0.06 42.07
C GLN A 19 -11.46 1.11 41.44
N LEU A 20 -12.76 0.92 41.21
CA LEU A 20 -13.74 2.00 41.02
C LEU A 20 -14.95 1.80 41.96
N PRO A 21 -15.61 2.90 42.39
CA PRO A 21 -16.50 2.94 43.54
C PRO A 21 -17.94 2.54 43.22
N GLU A 22 -18.62 2.14 44.30
CA GLU A 22 -20.01 1.70 44.40
C GLU A 22 -21.01 2.83 44.09
N LYS A 23 -21.97 2.60 43.18
CA LYS A 23 -23.20 3.39 43.12
C LYS A 23 -24.40 2.60 42.56
N THR A 24 -25.29 2.25 43.50
CA THR A 24 -26.76 2.14 43.38
C THR A 24 -27.34 1.27 42.27
N ILE A 25 -27.67 0.03 42.63
CA ILE A 25 -28.55 -0.88 41.90
C ILE A 25 -30.00 -0.43 42.11
N ALA A 26 -30.68 -0.03 41.04
CA ALA A 26 -32.13 0.10 41.01
C ALA A 26 -32.68 -0.58 39.74
N LYS A 27 -33.32 -1.73 39.97
CA LYS A 27 -34.27 -2.49 39.12
C LYS A 27 -33.83 -2.84 37.69
N GLY A 28 -33.13 -3.97 37.60
CA GLY A 28 -32.93 -4.77 36.39
C GLY A 28 -33.86 -5.99 36.29
N ASP A 29 -35.12 -5.90 36.73
CA ASP A 29 -36.06 -7.04 36.75
C ASP A 29 -36.46 -7.57 35.34
N LYS A 30 -36.02 -6.94 34.25
CA LYS A 30 -36.33 -7.40 32.88
C LYS A 30 -35.18 -8.11 32.15
N GLN A 31 -33.95 -8.05 32.67
CA GLN A 31 -32.82 -8.80 32.09
C GLN A 31 -32.60 -10.16 32.77
N GLU A 32 -32.95 -10.32 34.04
CA GLU A 32 -32.90 -11.63 34.72
C GLU A 32 -33.99 -12.60 34.25
N GLU A 33 -35.15 -12.11 33.79
CA GLU A 33 -36.21 -12.98 33.24
C GLU A 33 -35.85 -13.60 31.87
N GLN A 34 -34.97 -12.98 31.08
CA GLN A 34 -34.54 -13.54 29.79
C GLN A 34 -33.39 -14.54 29.91
N MET A 35 -32.60 -14.51 30.99
CA MET A 35 -31.57 -15.53 31.25
C MET A 35 -32.15 -16.84 31.81
N ASN A 36 -33.38 -16.83 32.33
CA ASN A 36 -33.99 -18.00 32.97
C ASN A 36 -34.87 -18.88 32.05
N LYS A 37 -34.81 -18.69 30.73
CA LYS A 37 -35.47 -19.59 29.74
C LYS A 37 -34.50 -20.41 28.87
N VAL A 38 -33.24 -20.54 29.29
CA VAL A 38 -32.33 -21.55 28.73
C VAL A 38 -32.39 -22.75 29.67
N GLY A 39 -32.78 -23.92 29.13
CA GLY A 39 -32.98 -25.14 29.92
C GLY A 39 -31.81 -25.39 30.87
N GLN A 40 -32.12 -25.67 32.14
CA GLN A 40 -31.12 -26.07 33.14
C GLN A 40 -30.24 -27.16 32.54
N LEU A 41 -29.00 -26.81 32.19
CA LEU A 41 -27.98 -27.78 31.81
C LEU A 41 -27.90 -28.78 32.96
N ARG A 42 -28.29 -30.04 32.69
CA ARG A 42 -28.19 -31.12 33.66
C ARG A 42 -26.71 -31.44 33.84
N LEU A 43 -26.06 -30.71 34.72
CA LEU A 43 -24.67 -30.96 35.06
C LEU A 43 -24.58 -32.34 35.73
N PRO A 44 -23.62 -33.19 35.31
CA PRO A 44 -23.43 -34.48 35.93
C PRO A 44 -23.01 -34.28 37.40
N LYS A 45 -23.63 -35.04 38.31
CA LYS A 45 -23.14 -35.15 39.69
C LYS A 45 -22.05 -36.21 39.71
N GLN A 46 -20.80 -35.77 39.66
CA GLN A 46 -19.64 -36.65 39.71
C GLN A 46 -18.69 -36.23 40.82
N ASP A 47 -18.15 -37.23 41.51
CA ASP A 47 -17.08 -37.03 42.48
C ASP A 47 -15.76 -36.74 41.76
N LEU A 48 -14.99 -35.80 42.29
CA LEU A 48 -13.65 -35.51 41.80
C LEU A 48 -12.71 -36.65 42.16
N THR A 49 -12.43 -37.53 41.20
CA THR A 49 -11.48 -38.63 41.39
C THR A 49 -10.04 -38.19 41.17
N ALA A 50 -9.08 -38.88 41.79
CA ALA A 50 -7.65 -38.60 41.58
C ALA A 50 -7.22 -38.66 40.10
N PRO A 51 -7.70 -39.62 39.28
CA PRO A 51 -7.45 -39.61 37.82
C PRO A 51 -7.98 -38.37 37.10
N MET A 52 -9.19 -37.88 37.45
CA MET A 52 -9.75 -36.66 36.86
C MET A 52 -8.93 -35.42 37.21
N LEU A 53 -8.55 -35.28 38.48
CA LEU A 53 -7.71 -34.17 38.92
C LEU A 53 -6.34 -34.21 38.22
N PHE A 54 -5.75 -35.40 38.08
CA PHE A 54 -4.49 -35.59 37.37
C PHE A 54 -4.58 -35.19 35.90
N ASP A 55 -5.61 -35.64 35.17
CA ASP A 55 -5.78 -35.28 33.75
C ASP A 55 -6.05 -33.78 33.58
N PHE A 56 -6.76 -33.14 34.52
CA PHE A 56 -6.99 -31.68 34.49
C PHE A 56 -5.70 -30.89 34.71
N LEU A 57 -4.96 -31.20 35.77
CA LEU A 57 -3.70 -30.53 36.10
C LEU A 57 -2.64 -30.75 35.01
N MET A 58 -2.55 -31.97 34.47
CA MET A 58 -1.65 -32.24 33.36
C MET A 58 -2.05 -31.46 32.10
N GLY A 59 -3.35 -31.40 31.78
CA GLY A 59 -3.85 -30.64 30.65
C GLY A 59 -3.51 -29.15 30.74
N GLU A 60 -3.74 -28.52 31.89
CA GLU A 60 -3.42 -27.11 32.10
C GLU A 60 -1.91 -26.85 32.15
N THR A 61 -1.13 -27.72 32.79
CA THR A 61 0.34 -27.59 32.83
C THR A 61 0.93 -27.71 31.43
N ALA A 62 0.41 -28.61 30.60
CA ALA A 62 0.84 -28.79 29.22
C ALA A 62 0.53 -27.53 28.39
N LEU A 63 -0.66 -26.92 28.55
CA LEU A 63 -0.98 -25.64 27.89
C LEU A 63 -0.02 -24.52 28.29
N GLN A 64 0.27 -24.38 29.59
CA GLN A 64 1.20 -23.36 30.09
C GLN A 64 2.62 -23.53 29.56
N ARG A 65 3.02 -24.78 29.28
CA ARG A 65 4.34 -25.13 28.73
C ARG A 65 4.40 -25.10 27.21
N GLY A 66 3.31 -24.73 26.53
CA GLY A 66 3.25 -24.72 25.07
C GLY A 66 3.20 -26.11 24.43
N ASP A 67 2.71 -27.12 25.16
CA ASP A 67 2.44 -28.48 24.66
C ASP A 67 0.92 -28.71 24.50
N PRO A 68 0.32 -28.17 23.42
CA PRO A 68 -1.11 -28.31 23.19
C PRO A 68 -1.52 -29.73 22.76
N ASP A 69 -0.57 -30.56 22.31
CA ASP A 69 -0.83 -31.94 21.89
C ASP A 69 -1.16 -32.83 23.09
N THR A 70 -0.32 -32.78 24.13
CA THR A 70 -0.60 -33.47 25.39
C THR A 70 -1.88 -32.93 26.02
N ALA A 71 -2.06 -31.61 26.05
CA ALA A 71 -3.26 -30.99 26.61
C ALA A 71 -4.54 -31.47 25.91
N SER A 72 -4.54 -31.55 24.57
CA SER A 72 -5.70 -31.99 23.79
C SER A 72 -6.12 -33.42 24.14
N GLY A 73 -5.18 -34.35 24.30
CA GLY A 73 -5.50 -35.72 24.69
C GLY A 73 -6.10 -35.82 26.09
N ARG A 74 -5.55 -35.06 27.05
CA ARG A 74 -6.01 -35.06 28.45
C ARG A 74 -7.42 -34.49 28.58
N TYR A 75 -7.66 -33.36 27.92
CA TYR A 75 -8.97 -32.73 27.92
C TYR A 75 -10.04 -33.56 27.21
N LEU A 76 -9.70 -34.26 26.12
CA LEU A 76 -10.64 -35.17 25.46
C LEU A 76 -11.06 -36.30 26.41
N ARG A 77 -10.12 -36.92 27.12
CA ARG A 77 -10.42 -37.96 28.10
C ARG A 77 -11.28 -37.43 29.25
N LEU A 78 -11.01 -36.22 29.72
CA LEU A 78 -11.85 -35.56 30.72
C LEU A 78 -13.26 -35.35 30.19
N ALA A 79 -13.45 -34.92 28.95
CA ALA A 79 -14.80 -34.78 28.37
C ALA A 79 -15.53 -36.13 28.32
N GLU A 80 -14.84 -37.20 27.92
CA GLU A 80 -15.40 -38.56 27.86
C GLU A 80 -15.75 -39.14 29.23
N THR A 81 -14.92 -38.89 30.23
CA THR A 81 -15.12 -39.43 31.59
C THR A 81 -16.13 -38.60 32.36
N THR A 82 -16.06 -37.27 32.23
CA THR A 82 -16.87 -36.38 33.07
C THR A 82 -18.30 -36.26 32.59
N GLN A 83 -18.52 -36.39 31.26
CA GLN A 83 -19.80 -36.10 30.65
C GLN A 83 -20.33 -34.71 31.06
N ASP A 84 -19.43 -33.76 31.33
CA ASP A 84 -19.76 -32.37 31.66
C ASP A 84 -19.65 -31.50 30.40
N PRO A 85 -20.73 -30.80 29.99
CA PRO A 85 -20.73 -29.99 28.77
C PRO A 85 -19.71 -28.84 28.79
N ARG A 86 -19.31 -28.34 29.98
CA ARG A 86 -18.29 -27.30 30.12
C ARG A 86 -16.90 -27.85 29.82
N ILE A 87 -16.62 -29.07 30.28
CA ILE A 87 -15.37 -29.78 30.01
C ILE A 87 -15.31 -30.20 28.54
N ALA A 88 -16.41 -30.68 27.97
CA ALA A 88 -16.50 -30.99 26.55
C ALA A 88 -16.23 -29.74 25.67
N LYS A 89 -16.82 -28.60 26.01
CA LYS A 89 -16.52 -27.30 25.37
C LYS A 89 -15.03 -26.96 25.45
N ARG A 90 -14.44 -26.98 26.66
CA ARG A 90 -13.01 -26.70 26.87
C ARG A 90 -12.12 -27.66 26.07
N ALA A 91 -12.47 -28.94 26.02
CA ALA A 91 -11.75 -29.94 25.26
C ALA A 91 -11.81 -29.67 23.74
N THR A 92 -12.95 -29.22 23.23
CA THR A 92 -13.07 -28.75 21.84
C THR A 92 -12.14 -27.57 21.57
N GLU A 93 -12.16 -26.54 22.42
CA GLU A 93 -11.33 -25.34 22.27
C GLU A 93 -9.83 -25.67 22.28
N VAL A 94 -9.40 -26.47 23.25
CA VAL A 94 -8.00 -26.91 23.37
C VAL A 94 -7.58 -27.70 22.13
N ALA A 95 -8.40 -28.63 21.66
CA ALA A 95 -8.09 -29.42 20.47
C ALA A 95 -8.05 -28.58 19.19
N LEU A 96 -8.87 -27.53 19.07
CA LEU A 96 -8.81 -26.58 17.96
C LEU A 96 -7.51 -25.78 17.98
N LEU A 97 -7.09 -25.26 19.15
CA LEU A 97 -5.81 -24.56 19.32
C LEU A 97 -4.62 -25.47 19.01
N ALA A 98 -4.69 -26.74 19.43
CA ALA A 98 -3.71 -27.79 19.12
C ALA A 98 -3.70 -28.21 17.64
N ARG A 99 -4.63 -27.70 16.82
CA ARG A 99 -4.83 -28.12 15.42
C ARG A 99 -5.05 -29.63 15.28
N LYS A 100 -5.73 -30.25 16.25
CA LYS A 100 -6.13 -31.68 16.27
C LYS A 100 -7.62 -31.80 15.94
N PRO A 101 -8.02 -31.78 14.65
CA PRO A 101 -9.42 -31.74 14.26
C PRO A 101 -10.19 -33.02 14.61
N ILE A 102 -9.51 -34.17 14.73
CA ILE A 102 -10.13 -35.43 15.14
C ILE A 102 -10.57 -35.33 16.61
N HIS A 103 -9.67 -34.86 17.49
CA HIS A 103 -9.99 -34.63 18.90
C HIS A 103 -11.06 -33.55 19.06
N ALA A 104 -10.94 -32.44 18.31
CA ALA A 104 -11.90 -31.36 18.34
C ALA A 104 -13.30 -31.83 17.92
N LEU A 105 -13.40 -32.61 16.84
CA LEU A 105 -14.67 -33.16 16.37
C LEU A 105 -15.27 -34.14 17.38
N ARG A 106 -14.46 -35.00 18.00
CA ARG A 106 -14.91 -35.94 19.03
C ARG A 106 -15.43 -35.20 20.26
N ALA A 107 -14.65 -34.27 20.82
CA ALA A 107 -15.06 -33.46 21.96
C ALA A 107 -16.32 -32.64 21.67
N ALA A 108 -16.43 -32.06 20.47
CA ALA A 108 -17.61 -31.29 20.08
C ALA A 108 -18.87 -32.15 19.94
N ARG A 109 -18.74 -33.42 19.51
CA ARG A 109 -19.86 -34.37 19.48
C ARG A 109 -20.36 -34.68 20.88
N ILE A 110 -19.44 -34.96 21.82
CA ILE A 110 -19.78 -35.13 23.24
C ILE A 110 -20.48 -33.88 23.76
N TRP A 111 -19.98 -32.69 23.42
CA TRP A 111 -20.62 -31.44 23.81
C TRP A 111 -22.08 -31.34 23.31
N ILE A 112 -22.37 -31.72 22.07
CA ILE A 112 -23.76 -31.74 21.55
C ILE A 112 -24.62 -32.82 22.21
N GLU A 113 -24.05 -33.99 22.52
CA GLU A 113 -24.76 -35.06 23.22
C GLU A 113 -25.24 -34.59 24.61
N LEU A 114 -24.42 -33.78 25.28
CA LEU A 114 -24.69 -33.23 26.61
C LEU A 114 -25.53 -31.94 26.58
N ASP A 115 -25.35 -31.12 25.54
CA ASP A 115 -26.09 -29.88 25.29
C ASP A 115 -26.51 -29.78 23.83
N SER A 116 -27.62 -30.45 23.52
CA SER A 116 -28.20 -30.47 22.17
C SER A 116 -28.78 -29.13 21.70
N SER A 117 -28.79 -28.12 22.56
CA SER A 117 -29.27 -26.76 22.28
C SER A 117 -28.14 -25.77 22.00
N SER A 118 -26.88 -26.16 22.24
CA SER A 118 -25.71 -25.30 22.03
C SER A 118 -25.50 -24.94 20.56
N ILE A 119 -25.86 -23.72 20.18
CA ILE A 119 -25.59 -23.16 18.84
C ILE A 119 -24.09 -23.20 18.52
N LEU A 120 -23.25 -22.83 19.48
CA LEU A 120 -21.79 -22.77 19.31
C LEU A 120 -21.19 -24.16 19.04
N ALA A 121 -21.67 -25.20 19.70
CA ALA A 121 -21.21 -26.58 19.48
C ALA A 121 -21.52 -27.03 18.05
N HIS A 122 -22.75 -26.78 17.58
CA HIS A 122 -23.16 -27.10 16.21
C HIS A 122 -22.35 -26.32 15.17
N GLN A 123 -22.17 -25.02 15.35
CA GLN A 123 -21.35 -24.19 14.46
C GLN A 123 -19.90 -24.69 14.39
N THR A 124 -19.35 -25.12 15.54
CA THR A 124 -18.00 -25.66 15.62
C THR A 124 -17.86 -26.96 14.83
N ILE A 125 -18.79 -27.90 14.99
CA ILE A 125 -18.80 -29.14 14.21
C ILE A 125 -18.92 -28.85 12.72
N VAL A 126 -19.84 -27.96 12.32
CA VAL A 126 -20.00 -27.56 10.91
C VAL A 126 -18.68 -27.02 10.37
N ALA A 127 -18.02 -26.09 11.08
CA ALA A 127 -16.76 -25.51 10.64
C ALA A 127 -15.64 -26.57 10.47
N ILE A 128 -15.55 -27.53 11.40
CA ILE A 128 -14.57 -28.63 11.32
C ILE A 128 -14.87 -29.51 10.09
N LEU A 129 -16.11 -29.95 9.92
CA LEU A 129 -16.53 -30.83 8.82
C LEU A 129 -16.34 -30.16 7.46
N VAL A 130 -16.76 -28.90 7.33
CA VAL A 130 -16.60 -28.08 6.12
C VAL A 130 -15.14 -27.89 5.75
N SER A 131 -14.26 -27.61 6.72
CA SER A 131 -12.82 -27.46 6.45
C SER A 131 -12.15 -28.74 5.95
N ARG A 132 -12.83 -29.88 6.12
CA ARG A 132 -12.39 -31.22 5.70
C ARG A 132 -13.19 -31.74 4.51
N SER A 133 -13.95 -30.88 3.83
CA SER A 133 -14.80 -31.23 2.68
C SER A 133 -15.88 -32.29 2.97
N ARG A 134 -16.25 -32.48 4.24
CA ARG A 134 -17.29 -33.43 4.70
C ARG A 134 -18.65 -32.74 4.83
N ILE A 135 -19.08 -32.08 3.76
CA ILE A 135 -20.26 -31.21 3.78
C ILE A 135 -21.58 -32.00 3.98
N ASP A 136 -21.64 -33.25 3.52
CA ASP A 136 -22.81 -34.11 3.69
C ASP A 136 -23.09 -34.41 5.16
N GLU A 137 -22.05 -34.63 5.97
CA GLU A 137 -22.18 -34.79 7.42
C GLU A 137 -22.57 -33.48 8.11
N ALA A 138 -22.07 -32.34 7.62
CA ALA A 138 -22.38 -31.03 8.18
C ALA A 138 -23.87 -30.67 8.06
N LYS A 139 -24.57 -31.23 7.05
CA LYS A 139 -25.98 -30.97 6.77
C LYS A 139 -26.90 -31.24 7.96
N VAL A 140 -26.65 -32.29 8.74
CA VAL A 140 -27.47 -32.63 9.91
C VAL A 140 -27.40 -31.52 10.96
N TYR A 141 -26.19 -31.03 11.23
CA TYR A 141 -25.95 -29.96 12.19
C TYR A 141 -26.48 -28.61 11.69
N LEU A 142 -26.42 -28.35 10.38
CA LEU A 142 -27.03 -27.17 9.76
C LEU A 142 -28.56 -27.17 9.88
N ASN A 143 -29.22 -28.32 9.67
CA ASN A 143 -30.66 -28.46 9.90
C ASN A 143 -31.03 -28.17 11.36
N ARG A 144 -30.21 -28.66 12.30
CA ARG A 144 -30.41 -28.42 13.72
C ARG A 144 -30.22 -26.94 14.09
N LEU A 145 -29.19 -26.29 13.55
CA LEU A 145 -28.98 -24.84 13.71
C LEU A 145 -30.18 -24.02 13.24
N LEU A 146 -30.71 -24.33 12.05
CA LEU A 146 -31.89 -23.65 11.52
C LEU A 146 -33.10 -23.78 12.45
N GLY A 147 -33.32 -24.97 13.04
CA GLY A 147 -34.41 -25.19 13.99
C GLY A 147 -34.18 -24.59 15.39
N LEU A 148 -32.92 -24.43 15.83
CA LEU A 148 -32.59 -23.81 17.11
C LEU A 148 -32.71 -22.28 17.06
N GLU A 149 -32.26 -21.64 15.96
CA GLU A 149 -32.33 -20.19 15.81
C GLU A 149 -33.76 -19.68 15.60
N ASN A 150 -34.67 -20.50 15.04
CA ASN A 150 -36.06 -20.13 14.68
C ASN A 150 -36.18 -18.83 13.85
N ASP A 151 -35.08 -18.40 13.22
CA ASP A 151 -35.00 -17.24 12.35
C ASP A 151 -34.27 -17.64 11.05
N PRO A 152 -35.03 -18.03 10.01
CA PRO A 152 -34.46 -18.39 8.72
C PRO A 152 -33.66 -17.25 8.08
N ALA A 153 -34.04 -15.99 8.29
CA ALA A 153 -33.34 -14.85 7.71
C ALA A 153 -31.92 -14.73 8.29
N SER A 154 -31.79 -14.71 9.63
CA SER A 154 -30.50 -14.75 10.32
C SER A 154 -29.65 -15.95 9.90
N PHE A 155 -30.26 -17.14 9.78
CA PHE A 155 -29.55 -18.35 9.37
C PHE A 155 -28.92 -18.20 7.98
N PHE A 156 -29.68 -17.75 6.97
CA PHE A 156 -29.15 -17.59 5.61
C PHE A 156 -28.06 -16.52 5.51
N MET A 157 -28.13 -15.47 6.33
CA MET A 157 -27.07 -14.46 6.40
C MET A 157 -25.73 -15.03 6.91
N LYS A 158 -25.75 -16.07 7.73
CA LYS A 158 -24.55 -16.72 8.29
C LYS A 158 -24.11 -17.95 7.51
N LEU A 159 -25.01 -18.59 6.77
CA LEU A 159 -24.81 -19.91 6.15
C LEU A 159 -23.55 -19.97 5.27
N ASN A 160 -23.36 -19.00 4.38
CA ASN A 160 -22.18 -19.00 3.51
C ASN A 160 -20.87 -18.81 4.27
N ASN A 161 -20.87 -18.10 5.39
CA ASN A 161 -19.67 -17.96 6.22
C ASN A 161 -19.29 -19.29 6.88
N LEU A 162 -20.27 -20.07 7.33
CA LEU A 162 -20.06 -21.42 7.85
C LEU A 162 -19.52 -22.38 6.79
N LEU A 163 -19.91 -22.19 5.53
CA LEU A 163 -19.53 -23.03 4.40
C LEU A 163 -18.27 -22.53 3.66
N ALA A 164 -17.75 -21.35 3.99
CA ALA A 164 -16.72 -20.64 3.21
C ALA A 164 -15.43 -21.45 3.00
N ARG A 165 -15.05 -22.27 3.99
CA ARG A 165 -13.84 -23.11 3.95
C ARG A 165 -13.99 -24.41 3.16
N ASN A 166 -15.19 -24.72 2.64
CA ASN A 166 -15.37 -25.90 1.81
C ASN A 166 -14.58 -25.75 0.51
N ALA A 167 -13.86 -26.79 0.09
CA ALA A 167 -13.16 -26.77 -1.20
C ALA A 167 -14.14 -26.83 -2.38
N ASP A 168 -15.19 -27.64 -2.27
CA ASP A 168 -16.21 -27.81 -3.32
C ASP A 168 -17.24 -26.68 -3.31
N LYS A 169 -17.00 -25.65 -4.12
CA LYS A 169 -17.90 -24.48 -4.25
C LYS A 169 -19.21 -24.84 -4.93
N ILE A 170 -19.22 -25.79 -5.88
CA ILE A 170 -20.42 -26.20 -6.61
C ILE A 170 -21.33 -27.02 -5.68
N GLY A 171 -20.78 -27.95 -4.90
CA GLY A 171 -21.53 -28.68 -3.88
C GLY A 171 -22.09 -27.77 -2.80
N THR A 172 -21.32 -26.75 -2.39
CA THR A 172 -21.79 -25.71 -1.47
C THR A 172 -23.03 -24.99 -2.00
N LEU A 173 -22.99 -24.56 -3.27
CA LEU A 173 -24.14 -23.92 -3.92
C LEU A 173 -25.37 -24.85 -3.94
N LYS A 174 -25.20 -26.12 -4.33
CA LYS A 174 -26.29 -27.10 -4.35
C LYS A 174 -26.92 -27.28 -2.96
N LEU A 175 -26.10 -27.31 -1.91
CA LEU A 175 -26.57 -27.41 -0.54
C LEU A 175 -27.38 -26.17 -0.13
N VAL A 176 -26.85 -24.97 -0.38
CA VAL A 176 -27.54 -23.71 -0.07
C VAL A 176 -28.88 -23.62 -0.80
N GLN A 177 -28.93 -23.98 -2.09
CA GLN A 177 -30.18 -24.03 -2.85
C GLN A 177 -31.21 -24.99 -2.24
N LYS A 178 -30.76 -26.15 -1.75
CA LYS A 178 -31.63 -27.13 -1.09
C LYS A 178 -32.21 -26.59 0.22
N PHE A 179 -31.39 -25.93 1.03
CA PHE A 179 -31.85 -25.27 2.27
C PHE A 179 -32.81 -24.12 1.98
N ALA A 180 -32.56 -23.34 0.94
CA ALA A 180 -33.37 -22.19 0.57
C ALA A 180 -34.73 -22.54 -0.06
N LYS A 181 -34.91 -23.76 -0.59
CA LYS A 181 -36.12 -24.19 -1.31
C LYS A 181 -37.44 -23.95 -0.55
N PRO A 182 -37.57 -24.25 0.75
CA PRO A 182 -38.79 -23.98 1.52
C PRO A 182 -39.00 -22.48 1.83
N TYR A 183 -37.96 -21.66 1.67
CA TYR A 183 -37.92 -20.26 2.08
C TYR A 183 -37.84 -19.32 0.86
N SER A 184 -38.53 -19.66 -0.23
CA SER A 184 -38.47 -18.89 -1.49
C SER A 184 -39.06 -17.48 -1.40
N LYS A 185 -39.77 -17.14 -0.32
CA LYS A 185 -40.40 -15.83 -0.11
C LYS A 185 -39.53 -14.84 0.68
N ILE A 186 -38.45 -15.29 1.33
CA ILE A 186 -37.56 -14.38 2.07
C ILE A 186 -36.37 -13.97 1.18
N PRO A 187 -35.96 -12.70 1.19
CA PRO A 187 -34.86 -12.22 0.36
C PRO A 187 -33.50 -12.82 0.78
N GLU A 188 -33.28 -13.07 2.07
CA GLU A 188 -32.02 -13.62 2.61
C GLU A 188 -31.69 -15.01 2.02
N SER A 189 -32.70 -15.83 1.71
CA SER A 189 -32.48 -17.15 1.12
C SER A 189 -31.94 -17.03 -0.32
N HIS A 190 -32.50 -16.14 -1.13
CA HIS A 190 -32.00 -15.86 -2.48
C HIS A 190 -30.64 -15.15 -2.43
N PHE A 191 -30.41 -14.29 -1.44
CA PHE A 191 -29.12 -13.63 -1.22
C PHE A 191 -28.03 -14.66 -0.91
N ALA A 192 -28.32 -15.63 -0.04
CA ALA A 192 -27.40 -16.71 0.26
C ALA A 192 -27.10 -17.57 -0.99
N ILE A 193 -28.11 -17.88 -1.83
CA ILE A 193 -27.87 -18.56 -3.11
C ILE A 193 -26.97 -17.71 -4.01
N ALA A 194 -27.22 -16.40 -4.13
CA ALA A 194 -26.45 -15.51 -4.99
C ALA A 194 -24.97 -15.46 -4.57
N GLN A 195 -24.70 -15.38 -3.26
CA GLN A 195 -23.35 -15.45 -2.72
C GLN A 195 -22.66 -16.79 -3.03
N ALA A 196 -23.33 -17.91 -2.76
CA ALA A 196 -22.80 -19.23 -3.06
C ALA A 196 -22.52 -19.42 -4.56
N ALA A 197 -23.41 -18.90 -5.41
CA ALA A 197 -23.28 -18.96 -6.86
C ALA A 197 -22.08 -18.13 -7.36
N SER A 198 -21.88 -16.93 -6.80
CA SER A 198 -20.70 -16.11 -7.09
C SER A 198 -19.41 -16.82 -6.68
N PHE A 199 -19.36 -17.45 -5.51
CA PHE A 199 -18.18 -18.23 -5.08
C PHE A 199 -17.93 -19.47 -5.94
N ALA A 200 -18.96 -20.02 -6.58
CA ALA A 200 -18.87 -21.13 -7.52
C ALA A 200 -18.60 -20.68 -8.97
N GLY A 201 -18.38 -19.38 -9.23
CA GLY A 201 -18.19 -18.82 -10.58
C GLY A 201 -19.45 -18.77 -11.45
N GLN A 202 -20.62 -19.04 -10.89
CA GLN A 202 -21.91 -19.00 -11.60
C GLN A 202 -22.55 -17.61 -11.52
N PHE A 203 -21.91 -16.63 -12.14
CA PHE A 203 -22.31 -15.22 -12.04
C PHE A 203 -23.70 -14.93 -12.62
N GLU A 204 -24.13 -15.63 -13.67
CA GLU A 204 -25.48 -15.49 -14.22
C GLU A 204 -26.56 -15.95 -13.24
N THR A 205 -26.35 -17.10 -12.59
CA THR A 205 -27.23 -17.59 -11.52
C THR A 205 -27.26 -16.59 -10.37
N ALA A 206 -26.10 -16.06 -9.97
CA ALA A 206 -26.01 -15.06 -8.90
C ALA A 206 -26.80 -13.79 -9.25
N ARG A 207 -26.66 -13.29 -10.48
CA ARG A 207 -27.38 -12.12 -11.00
C ARG A 207 -28.89 -12.32 -11.01
N GLN A 208 -29.37 -13.47 -11.51
CA GLN A 208 -30.80 -13.79 -11.51
C GLN A 208 -31.38 -13.83 -10.09
N LYS A 209 -30.67 -14.43 -9.14
CA LYS A 209 -31.09 -14.47 -7.74
C LYS A 209 -31.09 -13.09 -7.10
N MET A 210 -30.11 -12.25 -7.42
CA MET A 210 -30.05 -10.90 -6.90
C MET A 210 -31.18 -10.00 -7.41
N LYS A 211 -31.65 -10.20 -8.65
CA LYS A 211 -32.89 -9.57 -9.14
C LYS A 211 -34.09 -9.91 -8.25
N LEU A 212 -34.22 -11.17 -7.82
CA LEU A 212 -35.30 -11.57 -6.90
C LEU A 212 -35.12 -10.96 -5.50
N VAL A 213 -33.88 -10.90 -4.99
CA VAL A 213 -33.58 -10.26 -3.70
C VAL A 213 -34.06 -8.82 -3.68
N LEU A 214 -33.68 -8.03 -4.69
CA LEU A 214 -34.03 -6.62 -4.78
C LEU A 214 -35.50 -6.39 -5.21
N ALA A 215 -36.17 -7.38 -5.79
CA ALA A 215 -37.62 -7.31 -5.99
C ALA A 215 -38.40 -7.53 -4.69
N LEU A 216 -37.91 -8.41 -3.80
CA LEU A 216 -38.52 -8.72 -2.51
C LEU A 216 -38.23 -7.67 -1.43
N ARG A 217 -37.01 -7.11 -1.44
CA ARG A 217 -36.60 -6.02 -0.54
C ARG A 217 -35.76 -4.98 -1.31
N PRO A 218 -36.41 -4.03 -2.00
CA PRO A 218 -35.74 -3.04 -2.85
C PRO A 218 -34.78 -2.09 -2.12
N ASP A 219 -35.07 -1.75 -0.86
CA ASP A 219 -34.29 -0.83 -0.02
C ASP A 219 -33.08 -1.51 0.66
N TRP A 220 -32.79 -2.77 0.34
CA TRP A 220 -31.71 -3.51 0.96
C TRP A 220 -30.33 -3.11 0.40
N GLU A 221 -29.76 -2.05 0.96
CA GLU A 221 -28.49 -1.46 0.53
C GLU A 221 -27.34 -2.47 0.42
N MET A 222 -27.20 -3.38 1.40
CA MET A 222 -26.17 -4.43 1.37
C MET A 222 -26.33 -5.35 0.15
N ALA A 223 -27.56 -5.71 -0.21
CA ALA A 223 -27.83 -6.54 -1.38
C ALA A 223 -27.52 -5.80 -2.68
N ALA A 224 -27.84 -4.51 -2.75
CA ALA A 224 -27.50 -3.67 -3.90
C ALA A 224 -25.98 -3.54 -4.08
N ILE A 225 -25.21 -3.33 -3.01
CA ILE A 225 -23.74 -3.34 -3.05
C ILE A 225 -23.23 -4.67 -3.61
N TYR A 226 -23.77 -5.80 -3.14
CA TYR A 226 -23.34 -7.11 -3.61
C TYR A 226 -23.71 -7.32 -5.09
N ASN A 227 -24.90 -6.87 -5.51
CA ASN A 227 -25.34 -6.93 -6.90
C ASN A 227 -24.37 -6.19 -7.83
N GLY A 228 -24.02 -4.95 -7.50
CA GLY A 228 -23.10 -4.18 -8.33
C GLY A 228 -21.70 -4.79 -8.40
N ARG A 229 -21.23 -5.48 -7.35
CA ARG A 229 -19.98 -6.27 -7.42
C ARG A 229 -20.09 -7.46 -8.38
N ILE A 230 -21.22 -8.17 -8.40
CA ILE A 230 -21.47 -9.22 -9.39
C ILE A 230 -21.48 -8.63 -10.80
N LEU A 231 -22.12 -7.48 -11.01
CA LEU A 231 -22.18 -6.81 -12.31
C LEU A 231 -20.80 -6.32 -12.76
N HIS A 232 -19.99 -5.80 -11.85
CA HIS A 232 -18.64 -5.30 -12.17
C HIS A 232 -17.73 -6.42 -12.70
N HIS A 233 -17.92 -7.66 -12.25
CA HIS A 233 -17.21 -8.80 -12.81
C HIS A 233 -17.49 -9.01 -14.31
N SER A 234 -18.68 -8.66 -14.81
CA SER A 234 -18.99 -8.75 -16.24
C SER A 234 -18.62 -7.48 -17.00
N SER A 235 -18.95 -6.31 -16.44
CA SER A 235 -18.62 -5.01 -17.01
C SER A 235 -18.74 -3.91 -15.97
N SER A 236 -17.74 -3.04 -15.89
CA SER A 236 -17.80 -1.83 -15.06
C SER A 236 -18.98 -0.94 -15.41
N ALA A 237 -19.34 -0.84 -16.71
CA ALA A 237 -20.49 -0.04 -17.15
C ALA A 237 -21.80 -0.55 -16.54
N ASN A 238 -22.05 -1.86 -16.56
CA ASN A 238 -23.26 -2.45 -15.97
C ASN A 238 -23.39 -2.17 -14.47
N ALA A 239 -22.26 -2.17 -13.75
CA ALA A 239 -22.25 -1.85 -12.33
C ALA A 239 -22.50 -0.36 -12.07
N ILE A 240 -21.90 0.52 -12.88
CA ILE A 240 -22.10 1.96 -12.83
C ILE A 240 -23.59 2.28 -13.06
N ASP A 241 -24.16 1.83 -14.18
CA ASP A 241 -25.57 2.06 -14.53
C ASP A 241 -26.51 1.60 -13.40
N PHE A 242 -26.27 0.40 -12.88
CA PHE A 242 -27.06 -0.13 -11.76
C PHE A 242 -26.96 0.73 -10.50
N TYR A 243 -25.76 1.16 -10.12
CA TYR A 243 -25.59 2.00 -8.92
C TYR A 243 -26.20 3.38 -9.08
N GLU A 244 -26.11 3.99 -10.27
CA GLU A 244 -26.76 5.26 -10.55
C GLU A 244 -28.28 5.15 -10.41
N ASP A 245 -28.89 4.15 -11.06
CA ASP A 245 -30.34 3.93 -11.00
C ASP A 245 -30.81 3.59 -9.59
N TYR A 246 -30.03 2.80 -8.86
CA TYR A 246 -30.32 2.50 -7.47
C TYR A 246 -30.30 3.77 -6.60
N LEU A 247 -29.30 4.64 -6.75
CA LEU A 247 -29.18 5.88 -5.97
C LEU A 247 -30.22 6.94 -6.33
N LYS A 248 -30.80 6.91 -7.54
CA LYS A 248 -31.97 7.74 -7.88
C LYS A 248 -33.19 7.37 -7.03
N SER A 249 -33.39 6.07 -6.79
CA SER A 249 -34.51 5.56 -6.00
C SER A 249 -34.24 5.59 -4.49
N TYR A 250 -32.99 5.37 -4.09
CA TYR A 250 -32.55 5.28 -2.69
C TYR A 250 -31.41 6.27 -2.40
N PRO A 251 -31.67 7.59 -2.42
CA PRO A 251 -30.62 8.61 -2.30
C PRO A 251 -29.88 8.59 -0.95
N LYS A 252 -30.45 7.96 0.08
CA LYS A 252 -29.86 7.81 1.43
C LYS A 252 -28.95 6.59 1.58
N ALA A 253 -28.75 5.78 0.53
CA ALA A 253 -27.85 4.62 0.54
C ALA A 253 -26.37 5.06 0.51
N ASN A 254 -25.90 5.61 1.63
CA ASN A 254 -24.59 6.25 1.75
C ASN A 254 -23.41 5.27 1.67
N GLN A 255 -23.56 4.03 2.14
CA GLN A 255 -22.50 3.02 2.03
C GLN A 255 -22.32 2.62 0.56
N LEU A 256 -23.42 2.43 -0.18
CA LEU A 256 -23.39 2.16 -1.60
C LEU A 256 -22.79 3.33 -2.36
N ARG A 257 -23.16 4.57 -2.03
CA ARG A 257 -22.59 5.78 -2.63
C ARG A 257 -21.07 5.85 -2.51
N ILE A 258 -20.52 5.53 -1.33
CA ILE A 258 -19.06 5.49 -1.12
C ILE A 258 -18.40 4.40 -1.98
N ILE A 259 -19.01 3.22 -2.06
CA ILE A 259 -18.49 2.11 -2.87
C ILE A 259 -18.54 2.46 -4.36
N PHE A 260 -19.63 3.08 -4.80
CA PHE A 260 -19.80 3.54 -6.17
C PHE A 260 -18.76 4.61 -6.53
N ALA A 261 -18.54 5.60 -5.65
CA ALA A 261 -17.51 6.60 -5.85
C ALA A 261 -16.11 5.98 -5.98
N ARG A 262 -15.78 4.97 -5.16
CA ARG A 262 -14.49 4.24 -5.26
C ARG A 262 -14.35 3.46 -6.57
N LEU A 263 -15.42 2.86 -7.06
CA LEU A 263 -15.43 2.21 -8.37
C LEU A 263 -15.15 3.23 -9.47
N LEU A 264 -15.82 4.38 -9.45
CA LEU A 264 -15.60 5.47 -10.41
C LEU A 264 -14.16 5.97 -10.38
N LEU A 265 -13.52 6.09 -9.21
CA LEU A 265 -12.10 6.44 -9.10
C LEU A 265 -11.17 5.40 -9.72
N ALA A 266 -11.45 4.11 -9.52
CA ALA A 266 -10.66 3.04 -10.13
C ALA A 266 -10.73 3.09 -11.67
N GLU A 267 -11.89 3.46 -12.22
CA GLU A 267 -12.14 3.68 -13.64
C GLU A 267 -11.70 5.08 -14.12
N LYS A 268 -11.02 5.86 -13.27
CA LYS A 268 -10.56 7.25 -13.54
C LYS A 268 -11.68 8.23 -13.92
N ASN A 269 -12.92 7.92 -13.57
CA ASN A 269 -14.07 8.79 -13.77
C ASN A 269 -14.19 9.77 -12.59
N TYR A 270 -13.24 10.70 -12.52
CA TYR A 270 -13.06 11.61 -11.40
C TYR A 270 -14.24 12.58 -11.20
N ILE A 271 -14.88 13.03 -12.28
CA ILE A 271 -16.02 13.95 -12.21
C ILE A 271 -17.19 13.27 -11.50
N MET A 272 -17.62 12.11 -12.00
CA MET A 272 -18.73 11.38 -11.40
C MET A 272 -18.40 10.93 -9.97
N ALA A 273 -17.16 10.53 -9.71
CA ALA A 273 -16.72 10.18 -8.35
C ALA A 273 -16.86 11.35 -7.37
N ARG A 274 -16.45 12.55 -7.80
CA ARG A 274 -16.58 13.79 -7.02
C ARG A 274 -18.05 14.10 -6.74
N ASP A 275 -18.92 13.98 -7.74
CA ASP A 275 -20.35 14.22 -7.61
C ASP A 275 -20.98 13.28 -6.56
N GLN A 276 -20.56 12.01 -6.51
CA GLN A 276 -21.04 11.09 -5.48
C GLN A 276 -20.63 11.52 -4.06
N PHE A 277 -19.40 11.99 -3.85
CA PHE A 277 -19.01 12.50 -2.54
C PHE A 277 -19.67 13.85 -2.19
N GLN A 278 -19.96 14.70 -3.17
CA GLN A 278 -20.73 15.92 -2.96
C GLN A 278 -22.16 15.61 -2.53
N ASN A 279 -22.83 14.68 -3.21
CA ASN A 279 -24.15 14.18 -2.82
C ASN A 279 -24.15 13.55 -1.41
N LEU A 280 -23.06 12.85 -1.04
CA LEU A 280 -22.91 12.32 0.32
C LEU A 280 -22.91 13.44 1.37
N LEU A 281 -22.26 14.57 1.10
CA LEU A 281 -22.22 15.71 2.03
C LEU A 281 -23.57 16.43 2.15
N VAL A 282 -24.43 16.40 1.14
CA VAL A 282 -25.79 16.94 1.23
C VAL A 282 -26.59 16.22 2.31
N HIS A 283 -26.45 14.90 2.40
CA HIS A 283 -27.18 14.05 3.36
C HIS A 283 -26.41 13.71 4.63
N SER A 284 -25.12 14.05 4.69
CA SER A 284 -24.30 13.95 5.89
C SER A 284 -23.41 15.19 6.01
N PRO A 285 -24.02 16.36 6.30
CA PRO A 285 -23.26 17.59 6.47
C PRO A 285 -22.20 17.41 7.55
N GLY A 286 -20.99 17.90 7.29
CA GLY A 286 -19.90 17.76 8.25
C GLY A 286 -19.15 16.44 8.21
N ASN A 287 -19.31 15.58 7.20
CA ASN A 287 -18.47 14.39 7.06
C ASN A 287 -17.04 14.74 6.60
N PRO A 288 -16.01 14.63 7.48
CA PRO A 288 -14.66 15.04 7.12
C PRO A 288 -14.02 14.17 6.04
N ASN A 289 -14.36 12.88 5.98
CA ASN A 289 -13.82 11.95 4.99
C ASN A 289 -14.34 12.26 3.58
N ALA A 290 -15.63 12.63 3.48
CA ALA A 290 -16.22 13.02 2.20
C ALA A 290 -15.61 14.33 1.68
N ALA A 291 -15.43 15.32 2.57
CA ALA A 291 -14.76 16.58 2.23
C ALA A 291 -13.30 16.35 1.77
N LEU A 292 -12.53 15.53 2.51
CA LEU A 292 -11.18 15.15 2.08
C LEU A 292 -11.19 14.49 0.70
N SER A 293 -12.11 13.55 0.45
CA SER A 293 -12.19 12.84 -0.83
C SER A 293 -12.43 13.80 -1.98
N ILE A 294 -13.35 14.76 -1.83
CA ILE A 294 -13.60 15.80 -2.85
C ILE A 294 -12.34 16.64 -3.09
N GLY A 295 -11.64 17.03 -2.02
CA GLY A 295 -10.39 17.79 -2.12
C GLY A 295 -9.31 17.06 -2.93
N LEU A 296 -9.07 15.78 -2.61
CA LEU A 296 -8.11 14.92 -3.32
C LEU A 296 -8.49 14.70 -4.79
N ILE A 297 -9.75 14.40 -5.07
CA ILE A 297 -10.23 14.22 -6.45
C ILE A 297 -10.09 15.52 -7.25
N SER A 298 -10.30 16.66 -6.62
CA SER A 298 -10.17 17.96 -7.27
C SER A 298 -8.72 18.29 -7.64
N ILE A 299 -7.72 17.77 -6.91
CA ILE A 299 -6.31 17.85 -7.34
C ILE A 299 -6.10 17.10 -8.67
N GLU A 300 -6.63 15.88 -8.80
CA GLU A 300 -6.52 15.09 -10.03
C GLU A 300 -7.20 15.77 -11.23
N LEU A 301 -8.27 16.52 -10.96
CA LEU A 301 -8.98 17.33 -11.96
C LEU A 301 -8.31 18.69 -12.22
N LEU A 302 -7.20 19.02 -11.56
CA LEU A 302 -6.54 20.33 -11.58
C LEU A 302 -7.45 21.50 -11.14
N ASP A 303 -8.54 21.19 -10.43
CA ASP A 303 -9.48 22.15 -9.85
C ASP A 303 -9.00 22.54 -8.45
N PHE A 304 -7.94 23.35 -8.42
CA PHE A 304 -7.26 23.75 -7.19
C PHE A 304 -8.12 24.64 -6.27
N VAL A 305 -9.12 25.34 -6.82
CA VAL A 305 -10.05 26.17 -6.03
C VAL A 305 -10.95 25.26 -5.20
N THR A 306 -11.61 24.29 -5.83
CA THR A 306 -12.44 23.30 -5.13
C THR A 306 -11.60 22.48 -4.16
N ALA A 307 -10.36 22.11 -4.55
CA ALA A 307 -9.46 21.37 -3.68
C ALA A 307 -9.20 22.12 -2.36
N GLU A 308 -8.79 23.40 -2.43
CA GLU A 308 -8.54 24.24 -1.27
C GLU A 308 -9.78 24.38 -0.37
N GLU A 309 -10.94 24.65 -0.96
CA GLU A 309 -12.20 24.80 -0.23
C GLU A 309 -12.51 23.54 0.59
N TYR A 310 -12.45 22.37 -0.05
CA TYR A 310 -12.84 21.12 0.57
C TYR A 310 -11.79 20.57 1.56
N PHE A 311 -10.51 20.87 1.38
CA PHE A 311 -9.51 20.63 2.41
C PHE A 311 -9.75 21.48 3.66
N ASN A 312 -10.08 22.76 3.50
CA ASN A 312 -10.44 23.62 4.62
C ASN A 312 -11.72 23.13 5.32
N LYS A 313 -12.73 22.68 4.57
CA LYS A 313 -13.92 22.00 5.13
C LYS A 313 -13.55 20.73 5.89
N ALA A 314 -12.67 19.89 5.36
CA ALA A 314 -12.24 18.66 6.02
C ALA A 314 -11.55 18.95 7.37
N LEU A 315 -10.72 20.01 7.45
CA LEU A 315 -10.16 20.50 8.71
C LEU A 315 -11.24 20.99 9.67
N ALA A 316 -12.17 21.82 9.20
CA ALA A 316 -13.27 22.36 10.00
C ALA A 316 -14.21 21.26 10.54
N PHE A 317 -14.40 20.19 9.76
CA PHE A 317 -15.19 19.01 10.14
C PHE A 317 -14.41 18.04 11.06
N GLY A 318 -13.19 18.38 11.47
CA GLY A 318 -12.42 17.59 12.42
C GLY A 318 -11.81 16.31 11.85
N TYR A 319 -11.35 16.32 10.59
CA TYR A 319 -10.59 15.19 10.05
C TYR A 319 -9.36 14.90 10.93
N LYS A 320 -9.21 13.62 11.32
CA LYS A 320 -8.24 13.19 12.34
C LYS A 320 -6.78 13.53 11.97
N ASP A 321 -6.42 13.41 10.69
CA ASP A 321 -5.06 13.66 10.21
C ASP A 321 -4.98 15.03 9.51
N SER A 322 -4.98 16.08 10.33
CA SER A 322 -4.84 17.47 9.89
C SER A 322 -3.50 17.76 9.21
N ASN A 323 -2.45 17.03 9.58
CA ASN A 323 -1.10 17.16 9.00
C ASN A 323 -1.10 16.77 7.51
N SER A 324 -1.76 15.66 7.16
CA SER A 324 -1.91 15.29 5.75
C SER A 324 -2.69 16.35 4.96
N ILE A 325 -3.74 16.94 5.53
CA ILE A 325 -4.49 18.01 4.85
C ILE A 325 -3.62 19.25 4.64
N ARG A 326 -2.85 19.67 5.65
CA ARG A 326 -1.91 20.80 5.54
C ARG A 326 -0.87 20.57 4.45
N PHE A 327 -0.36 19.35 4.32
CA PHE A 327 0.53 18.98 3.21
C PHE A 327 -0.16 19.13 1.85
N TYR A 328 -1.39 18.62 1.68
CA TYR A 328 -2.14 18.77 0.43
C TYR A 328 -2.45 20.24 0.11
N LEU A 329 -2.81 21.05 1.11
CA LEU A 329 -2.95 22.50 0.95
C LEU A 329 -1.64 23.16 0.50
N GLY A 330 -0.50 22.76 1.08
CA GLY A 330 0.83 23.20 0.63
C GLY A 330 1.05 22.93 -0.85
N ASN A 331 0.74 21.72 -1.31
CA ASN A 331 0.84 21.35 -2.74
C ASN A 331 -0.07 22.21 -3.63
N VAL A 332 -1.33 22.42 -3.20
CA VAL A 332 -2.30 23.28 -3.92
C VAL A 332 -1.77 24.71 -4.03
N TYR A 333 -1.25 25.27 -2.94
CA TYR A 333 -0.69 26.62 -2.92
C TYR A 333 0.55 26.75 -3.80
N GLU A 334 1.43 25.76 -3.78
CA GLU A 334 2.63 25.76 -4.62
C GLU A 334 2.28 25.69 -6.11
N LYS A 335 1.37 24.79 -6.51
CA LYS A 335 0.92 24.67 -7.91
C LYS A 335 0.20 25.91 -8.43
N THR A 336 -0.40 26.69 -7.53
CA THR A 336 -1.06 27.96 -7.85
C THR A 336 -0.16 29.18 -7.62
N ASN A 337 1.16 28.98 -7.45
CA ASN A 337 2.18 30.00 -7.25
C ASN A 337 1.95 30.93 -6.03
N ARG A 338 1.21 30.46 -5.02
CA ARG A 338 0.96 31.17 -3.75
C ARG A 338 1.99 30.76 -2.71
N LEU A 339 3.26 31.08 -2.99
CA LEU A 339 4.42 30.56 -2.26
C LEU A 339 4.38 30.82 -0.75
N ASP A 340 3.97 32.02 -0.31
CA ASP A 340 3.90 32.33 1.12
C ASP A 340 2.89 31.45 1.88
N LYS A 341 1.77 31.10 1.23
CA LYS A 341 0.79 30.16 1.81
C LYS A 341 1.34 28.74 1.80
N ALA A 342 2.03 28.33 0.73
CA ALA A 342 2.63 27.01 0.62
C ALA A 342 3.67 26.77 1.72
N ILE A 343 4.57 27.74 1.93
CA ILE A 343 5.59 27.72 2.99
C ILE A 343 4.94 27.54 4.36
N LYS A 344 3.93 28.36 4.70
CA LYS A 344 3.22 28.25 5.98
C LYS A 344 2.52 26.90 6.13
N ALA A 345 1.87 26.41 5.08
CA ALA A 345 1.15 25.14 5.10
C ALA A 345 2.10 23.96 5.32
N TYR A 346 3.20 23.87 4.57
CA TYR A 346 4.21 22.82 4.76
C TYR A 346 4.89 22.88 6.12
N HIS A 347 5.28 24.07 6.57
CA HIS A 347 5.88 24.26 7.89
C HIS A 347 4.97 23.81 9.04
N SER A 348 3.64 24.02 8.90
CA SER A 348 2.65 23.61 9.90
C SER A 348 2.39 22.11 9.99
N VAL A 349 3.04 21.29 9.15
CA VAL A 349 2.99 19.84 9.25
C VAL A 349 4.02 19.39 10.29
N GLU A 350 3.56 18.94 11.46
CA GLU A 350 4.43 18.68 12.63
C GLU A 350 4.74 17.19 12.84
N GLN A 351 3.89 16.31 12.32
CA GLN A 351 4.02 14.86 12.52
C GLN A 351 3.28 14.05 11.45
N GLY A 352 3.37 12.72 11.53
CA GLY A 352 2.70 11.79 10.63
C GLY A 352 3.52 11.46 9.38
N ASN A 353 2.89 10.78 8.43
CA ASN A 353 3.58 10.28 7.23
C ASN A 353 3.99 11.41 6.27
N GLN A 354 3.28 12.53 6.28
CA GLN A 354 3.58 13.68 5.43
C GLN A 354 4.57 14.67 6.04
N PHE A 355 5.00 14.47 7.29
CA PHE A 355 5.96 15.36 7.96
C PHE A 355 7.25 15.53 7.16
N PHE A 356 7.95 14.43 6.89
CA PHE A 356 9.25 14.48 6.23
C PHE A 356 9.17 15.06 4.80
N PRO A 357 8.22 14.62 3.93
CA PRO A 357 8.02 15.28 2.64
C PRO A 357 7.66 16.77 2.75
N ALA A 358 6.80 17.15 3.70
CA ALA A 358 6.40 18.55 3.88
C ALA A 358 7.59 19.45 4.24
N GLN A 359 8.42 19.02 5.19
CA GLN A 359 9.57 19.82 5.64
C GLN A 359 10.64 19.98 4.55
N ILE A 360 10.78 18.99 3.67
CA ILE A 360 11.65 19.11 2.49
C ILE A 360 11.09 20.10 1.48
N ARG A 361 9.77 20.08 1.22
CA ARG A 361 9.13 21.09 0.38
C ARG A 361 9.23 22.49 0.98
N TYR A 362 9.11 22.61 2.29
CA TYR A 362 9.36 23.87 3.00
C TYR A 362 10.79 24.39 2.78
N ALA A 363 11.80 23.55 2.97
CA ALA A 363 13.20 23.93 2.71
C ALA A 363 13.45 24.31 1.24
N TYR A 364 12.86 23.57 0.31
CA TYR A 364 12.93 23.89 -1.12
C TYR A 364 12.38 25.29 -1.43
N LEU A 365 11.20 25.63 -0.89
CA LEU A 365 10.59 26.93 -1.10
C LEU A 365 11.39 28.07 -0.45
N LEU A 366 12.02 27.83 0.71
CA LEU A 366 12.95 28.79 1.30
C LEU A 366 14.16 29.04 0.39
N SER A 367 14.75 27.98 -0.17
CA SER A 367 15.86 28.08 -1.12
C SER A 367 15.48 28.92 -2.35
N LYS A 368 14.30 28.67 -2.93
CA LYS A 368 13.78 29.46 -4.07
C LYS A 368 13.47 30.92 -3.73
N GLN A 369 13.25 31.26 -2.46
CA GLN A 369 13.15 32.65 -1.98
C GLN A 369 14.52 33.30 -1.69
N GLY A 370 15.63 32.65 -2.05
CA GLY A 370 16.99 33.14 -1.78
C GLY A 370 17.46 32.91 -0.35
N LYS A 371 16.69 32.20 0.48
CA LYS A 371 17.01 31.91 1.89
C LYS A 371 17.74 30.58 2.04
N LEU A 372 18.79 30.38 1.26
CA LEU A 372 19.53 29.11 1.19
C LEU A 372 20.06 28.69 2.58
N ASN A 373 20.63 29.60 3.35
CA ASN A 373 21.17 29.28 4.68
C ASN A 373 20.09 28.81 5.67
N GLU A 374 18.90 29.40 5.63
CA GLU A 374 17.77 28.96 6.46
C GLU A 374 17.27 27.58 6.03
N ALA A 375 17.14 27.34 4.71
CA ALA A 375 16.75 26.04 4.17
C ALA A 375 17.71 24.93 4.61
N ARG A 376 19.02 25.17 4.49
CA ARG A 376 20.07 24.21 4.88
C ARG A 376 20.04 23.92 6.38
N LYS A 377 19.99 24.97 7.21
CA LYS A 377 19.90 24.80 8.67
C LYS A 377 18.71 23.94 9.05
N HIS A 378 17.54 24.22 8.46
CA HIS A 378 16.33 23.44 8.71
C HIS A 378 16.50 21.96 8.33
N MET A 379 17.09 21.67 7.17
CA MET A 379 17.33 20.29 6.73
C MET A 379 18.30 19.53 7.65
N GLN A 380 19.34 20.19 8.14
CA GLN A 380 20.33 19.58 9.04
C GLN A 380 19.74 19.24 10.43
N GLU A 381 18.78 20.03 10.89
CA GLU A 381 18.08 19.84 12.17
C GLU A 381 16.89 18.87 12.07
N LEU A 382 16.46 18.51 10.85
CA LEU A 382 15.28 17.67 10.64
C LEU A 382 15.49 16.24 11.15
N PRO A 383 14.59 15.69 11.98
CA PRO A 383 14.73 14.32 12.48
C PRO A 383 14.51 13.31 11.35
N VAL A 384 15.44 12.36 11.22
CA VAL A 384 15.40 11.26 10.25
C VAL A 384 15.20 9.93 10.94
N LYS A 385 14.42 9.04 10.31
CA LYS A 385 14.09 7.71 10.85
C LYS A 385 15.12 6.63 10.50
N ASN A 386 15.85 6.82 9.40
CA ASN A 386 16.81 5.86 8.87
C ASN A 386 17.83 6.57 7.98
N ASP A 387 18.86 5.84 7.59
CA ASP A 387 19.92 6.37 6.73
C ASP A 387 19.42 6.74 5.34
N GLN A 388 18.40 6.06 4.81
CA GLN A 388 17.82 6.42 3.51
C GLN A 388 17.24 7.85 3.52
N GLN A 389 16.53 8.22 4.58
CA GLN A 389 16.06 9.60 4.76
C GLN A 389 17.22 10.58 4.96
N ARG A 390 18.27 10.17 5.68
CA ARG A 390 19.48 10.98 5.86
C ARG A 390 20.16 11.27 4.53
N VAL A 391 20.35 10.26 3.70
CA VAL A 391 20.93 10.37 2.35
C VAL A 391 20.07 11.27 1.48
N TYR A 392 18.74 11.10 1.51
CA TYR A 392 17.82 11.96 0.75
C TYR A 392 17.97 13.44 1.13
N LEU A 393 18.05 13.78 2.43
CA LEU A 393 18.30 15.16 2.87
C LEU A 393 19.65 15.69 2.38
N ILE A 394 20.72 14.88 2.47
CA ILE A 394 22.06 15.31 2.04
C ILE A 394 22.07 15.60 0.54
N ILE A 395 21.46 14.73 -0.28
CA ILE A 395 21.38 14.92 -1.73
C ILE A 395 20.56 16.16 -2.07
N THR A 396 19.41 16.35 -1.43
CA THR A 396 18.59 17.56 -1.64
C THR A 396 19.33 18.83 -1.19
N GLU A 397 20.10 18.80 -0.10
CA GLU A 397 20.92 19.95 0.32
C GLU A 397 22.04 20.23 -0.70
N ALA A 398 22.68 19.18 -1.21
CA ALA A 398 23.68 19.26 -2.28
C ALA A 398 23.08 19.85 -3.57
N GLU A 399 21.85 19.51 -3.93
CA GLU A 399 21.13 20.12 -5.06
C GLU A 399 20.94 21.62 -4.87
N PHE A 400 20.53 22.06 -3.68
CA PHE A 400 20.34 23.50 -3.42
C PHE A 400 21.65 24.28 -3.53
N LEU A 401 22.75 23.68 -3.06
CA LEU A 401 24.09 24.27 -3.21
C LEU A 401 24.57 24.28 -4.66
N ARG A 402 24.29 23.24 -5.43
CA ARG A 402 24.60 23.18 -6.88
C ARG A 402 23.85 24.26 -7.65
N GLU A 403 22.56 24.44 -7.38
CA GLU A 403 21.75 25.51 -7.99
C GLU A 403 22.30 26.91 -7.67
N ALA A 404 22.94 27.07 -6.50
CA ALA A 404 23.60 28.32 -6.09
C ALA A 404 25.05 28.46 -6.61
N GLY A 405 25.58 27.49 -7.38
CA GLY A 405 26.96 27.49 -7.88
C GLY A 405 28.03 27.20 -6.82
N ALA A 406 27.64 26.73 -5.62
CA ALA A 406 28.53 26.53 -4.48
C ALA A 406 29.25 25.16 -4.52
N HIS A 407 29.94 24.84 -5.63
CA HIS A 407 30.54 23.51 -5.87
C HIS A 407 31.48 23.04 -4.76
N GLN A 408 32.26 23.94 -4.17
CA GLN A 408 33.16 23.60 -3.06
C GLN A 408 32.40 23.20 -1.79
N GLU A 409 31.26 23.83 -1.51
CA GLU A 409 30.41 23.47 -0.37
C GLU A 409 29.71 22.14 -0.58
N VAL A 410 29.27 21.84 -1.81
CA VAL A 410 28.71 20.53 -2.20
C VAL A 410 29.73 19.44 -1.89
N PHE A 411 30.98 19.61 -2.33
CA PHE A 411 32.05 18.66 -2.08
C PHE A 411 32.31 18.46 -0.57
N ASN A 412 32.32 19.53 0.22
CA ASN A 412 32.55 19.46 1.66
C ASN A 412 31.41 18.73 2.38
N LEU A 413 30.15 19.08 2.07
CA LEU A 413 28.96 18.44 2.63
C LEU A 413 28.96 16.93 2.39
N LEU A 414 29.21 16.51 1.15
CA LEU A 414 29.24 15.10 0.77
C LEU A 414 30.45 14.38 1.38
N SER A 415 31.60 15.06 1.48
CA SER A 415 32.79 14.52 2.15
C SER A 415 32.55 14.23 3.61
N ASP A 416 31.94 15.15 4.34
CA ASP A 416 31.62 14.97 5.75
C ASP A 416 30.55 13.90 5.96
N SER A 417 29.59 13.80 5.05
CA SER A 417 28.54 12.79 5.06
C SER A 417 29.09 11.37 4.86
N LEU A 418 30.00 11.18 3.90
CA LEU A 418 30.65 9.90 3.62
C LEU A 418 31.57 9.42 4.75
N LYS A 419 31.96 10.28 5.72
CA LYS A 419 32.65 9.81 6.94
C LYS A 419 31.74 8.91 7.80
N LYS A 420 30.43 9.17 7.77
CA LYS A 420 29.41 8.42 8.54
C LYS A 420 28.70 7.37 7.68
N LEU A 421 28.61 7.61 6.38
CA LEU A 421 27.87 6.79 5.41
C LEU A 421 28.80 6.33 4.27
N PRO A 422 29.89 5.59 4.54
CA PRO A 422 31.01 5.43 3.60
C PRO A 422 30.68 4.66 2.31
N ASP A 423 29.65 3.81 2.33
CA ASP A 423 29.35 2.86 1.26
C ASP A 423 28.01 3.15 0.56
N TYR A 424 27.49 4.37 0.70
CA TYR A 424 26.23 4.76 0.04
C TYR A 424 26.49 5.17 -1.42
N PRO A 425 25.95 4.41 -2.41
CA PRO A 425 26.24 4.63 -3.83
C PRO A 425 25.96 6.05 -4.32
N GLU A 426 24.83 6.61 -3.92
CA GLU A 426 24.36 7.92 -4.35
C GLU A 426 25.29 9.04 -3.84
N LEU A 427 25.77 8.93 -2.60
CA LEU A 427 26.70 9.91 -2.02
C LEU A 427 28.10 9.82 -2.65
N LEU A 428 28.56 8.61 -2.98
CA LEU A 428 29.83 8.40 -3.69
C LEU A 428 29.78 9.02 -5.09
N TYR A 429 28.69 8.78 -5.83
CA TYR A 429 28.49 9.36 -7.15
C TYR A 429 28.44 10.89 -7.09
N ASP A 430 27.59 11.45 -6.22
CA ASP A 430 27.44 12.90 -6.10
C ASP A 430 28.75 13.58 -5.66
N ARG A 431 29.53 12.96 -4.76
CA ARG A 431 30.82 13.54 -4.35
C ARG A 431 31.83 13.49 -5.48
N ALA A 432 31.87 12.40 -6.25
CA ALA A 432 32.73 12.31 -7.42
C ALA A 432 32.41 13.44 -8.42
N MET A 433 31.13 13.68 -8.69
CA MET A 433 30.72 14.76 -9.61
C MET A 433 31.08 16.14 -9.05
N ALA A 434 30.90 16.36 -7.74
CA ALA A 434 31.33 17.60 -7.10
C ALA A 434 32.87 17.76 -7.11
N ALA A 435 33.62 16.66 -6.97
CA ALA A 435 35.08 16.64 -7.01
C ALA A 435 35.62 17.05 -8.39
N GLU A 436 34.98 16.59 -9.47
CA GLU A 436 35.34 16.99 -10.84
C GLU A 436 35.21 18.51 -11.04
N GLN A 437 34.09 19.07 -10.59
CA GLN A 437 33.82 20.51 -10.72
C GLN A 437 34.83 21.40 -9.99
N ILE A 438 35.55 20.84 -9.00
CA ILE A 438 36.61 21.55 -8.26
C ILE A 438 38.02 21.02 -8.54
N GLY A 439 38.19 20.17 -9.56
CA GLY A 439 39.48 19.66 -10.01
C GLY A 439 40.15 18.61 -9.10
N LYS A 440 39.39 17.94 -8.22
CA LYS A 440 39.88 16.85 -7.35
C LYS A 440 39.70 15.47 -7.99
N THR A 441 40.44 15.25 -9.06
CA THR A 441 40.33 14.04 -9.90
C THR A 441 40.72 12.75 -9.16
N ASP A 442 41.62 12.83 -8.19
CA ASP A 442 42.01 11.71 -7.32
C ASP A 442 40.83 11.18 -6.49
N ILE A 443 39.98 12.09 -6.00
CA ILE A 443 38.79 11.74 -5.20
C ILE A 443 37.68 11.22 -6.11
N LEU A 444 37.48 11.83 -7.29
CA LEU A 444 36.54 11.31 -8.29
C LEU A 444 36.87 9.86 -8.62
N GLU A 445 38.13 9.57 -8.97
CA GLU A 445 38.52 8.22 -9.36
C GLU A 445 38.30 7.22 -8.21
N LYS A 446 38.73 7.59 -7.00
CA LYS A 446 38.57 6.75 -5.81
C LYS A 446 37.11 6.40 -5.55
N ASP A 447 36.23 7.39 -5.62
CA ASP A 447 34.81 7.20 -5.32
C ASP A 447 34.09 6.41 -6.40
N LEU A 448 34.35 6.69 -7.68
CA LEU A 448 33.74 5.96 -8.78
C LEU A 448 34.21 4.51 -8.82
N ARG A 449 35.50 4.23 -8.56
CA ARG A 449 35.98 2.84 -8.43
C ARG A 449 35.31 2.10 -7.28
N LYS A 450 35.16 2.76 -6.13
CA LYS A 450 34.46 2.19 -4.98
C LYS A 450 32.99 1.91 -5.31
N LEU A 451 32.32 2.86 -5.96
CA LEU A 451 30.93 2.70 -6.42
C LEU A 451 30.79 1.53 -7.40
N ILE A 452 31.70 1.40 -8.38
CA ILE A 452 31.71 0.29 -9.33
C ILE A 452 31.94 -1.04 -8.61
N GLN A 453 32.79 -1.08 -7.59
CA GLN A 453 32.99 -2.28 -6.76
C GLN A 453 31.72 -2.67 -6.00
N LEU A 454 31.01 -1.70 -5.43
CA LEU A 454 29.75 -1.91 -4.69
C LEU A 454 28.59 -2.28 -5.62
N ASN A 455 28.54 -1.67 -6.81
CA ASN A 455 27.50 -1.88 -7.81
C ASN A 455 28.11 -1.97 -9.24
N PRO A 456 28.56 -3.17 -9.65
CA PRO A 456 29.16 -3.39 -10.97
C PRO A 456 28.24 -3.15 -12.16
N SER A 457 26.93 -3.02 -11.94
CA SER A 457 25.93 -2.72 -12.97
C SER A 457 25.60 -1.22 -13.08
N HIS A 458 26.27 -0.35 -12.32
CA HIS A 458 26.01 1.08 -12.37
C HIS A 458 26.59 1.73 -13.64
N ALA A 459 25.77 1.85 -14.69
CA ALA A 459 26.20 2.36 -15.99
C ALA A 459 26.84 3.76 -15.90
N HIS A 460 26.18 4.70 -15.22
CA HIS A 460 26.69 6.08 -15.09
C HIS A 460 28.02 6.20 -14.33
N ALA A 461 28.35 5.26 -13.43
CA ALA A 461 29.61 5.31 -12.69
C ALA A 461 30.79 4.94 -13.61
N HIS A 462 30.60 3.90 -14.43
CA HIS A 462 31.55 3.52 -15.48
C HIS A 462 31.70 4.65 -16.50
N ASN A 463 30.58 5.22 -16.97
CA ASN A 463 30.60 6.32 -17.91
C ASN A 463 31.34 7.54 -17.36
N ALA A 464 31.02 7.97 -16.13
CA ALA A 464 31.63 9.15 -15.52
C ALA A 464 33.15 8.98 -15.35
N LEU A 465 33.61 7.80 -14.93
CA LEU A 465 35.04 7.54 -14.75
C LEU A 465 35.78 7.52 -16.10
N GLY A 466 35.21 6.82 -17.09
CA GLY A 466 35.79 6.77 -18.42
C GLY A 466 35.77 8.13 -19.12
N TYR A 467 34.69 8.89 -18.98
CA TYR A 467 34.58 10.25 -19.51
C TYR A 467 35.63 11.18 -18.88
N SER A 468 35.82 11.15 -17.56
CA SER A 468 36.84 11.98 -16.91
C SER A 468 38.26 11.65 -17.41
N PHE A 469 38.60 10.37 -17.61
CA PHE A 469 39.86 9.98 -18.25
C PHE A 469 39.99 10.49 -19.69
N ALA A 470 38.93 10.35 -20.49
CA ALA A 470 38.88 10.86 -21.85
C ALA A 470 39.06 12.38 -21.88
N GLU A 471 38.36 13.12 -21.02
CA GLU A 471 38.39 14.58 -20.93
C GLU A 471 39.77 15.11 -20.53
N HIS A 472 40.45 14.45 -19.59
CA HIS A 472 41.82 14.80 -19.22
C HIS A 472 42.88 14.25 -20.20
N GLY A 473 42.49 13.42 -21.17
CA GLY A 473 43.40 12.84 -22.15
C GLY A 473 44.34 11.79 -21.56
N THR A 474 43.92 11.16 -20.47
CA THR A 474 44.71 10.17 -19.73
C THR A 474 44.06 8.80 -19.85
N ARG A 475 44.87 7.73 -19.79
CA ARG A 475 44.38 6.32 -19.70
C ARG A 475 43.29 5.97 -20.74
N LEU A 476 43.39 6.53 -21.95
CA LEU A 476 42.36 6.39 -23.00
C LEU A 476 41.93 4.95 -23.30
N PRO A 477 42.81 3.93 -23.28
CA PRO A 477 42.37 2.53 -23.43
C PRO A 477 41.39 2.09 -22.33
N GLU A 478 41.67 2.44 -21.07
CA GLU A 478 40.78 2.13 -19.94
C GLU A 478 39.50 2.97 -20.00
N ALA A 479 39.60 4.24 -20.42
CA ALA A 479 38.44 5.09 -20.65
C ALA A 479 37.45 4.43 -21.62
N LEU A 480 37.95 3.90 -22.73
CA LEU A 480 37.15 3.18 -23.71
C LEU A 480 36.53 1.92 -23.11
N GLU A 481 37.28 1.09 -22.38
CA GLU A 481 36.74 -0.12 -21.73
C GLU A 481 35.60 0.20 -20.75
N LEU A 482 35.75 1.25 -19.94
CA LEU A 482 34.74 1.70 -19.00
C LEU A 482 33.48 2.18 -19.72
N ILE A 483 33.63 3.01 -20.75
CA ILE A 483 32.48 3.53 -21.51
C ILE A 483 31.81 2.40 -22.32
N GLU A 484 32.57 1.46 -22.89
CA GLU A 484 32.02 0.27 -23.54
C GLU A 484 31.25 -0.63 -22.57
N LYS A 485 31.66 -0.68 -21.29
CA LYS A 485 30.88 -1.35 -20.26
C LYS A 485 29.60 -0.58 -19.96
N ALA A 486 29.67 0.75 -19.85
CA ALA A 486 28.52 1.61 -19.59
C ALA A 486 27.45 1.49 -20.70
N ILE A 487 27.84 1.51 -21.97
CA ILE A 487 26.90 1.40 -23.10
C ILE A 487 26.27 0.00 -23.17
N LYS A 488 26.99 -1.06 -22.79
CA LYS A 488 26.41 -2.41 -22.67
C LYS A 488 25.35 -2.49 -21.58
N LEU A 489 25.50 -1.71 -20.50
CA LEU A 489 24.56 -1.67 -19.38
C LEU A 489 23.35 -0.77 -19.68
N SER A 490 23.54 0.32 -20.43
CA SER A 490 22.49 1.29 -20.79
C SER A 490 22.65 1.76 -22.24
N PRO A 491 22.22 0.94 -23.23
CA PRO A 491 22.50 1.18 -24.66
C PRO A 491 21.70 2.33 -25.28
N GLU A 492 20.62 2.76 -24.63
CA GLU A 492 19.72 3.81 -25.12
C GLU A 492 19.99 5.17 -24.47
N ASP A 493 21.06 5.30 -23.68
CA ASP A 493 21.40 6.54 -23.01
C ASP A 493 22.25 7.46 -23.92
N PRO A 494 21.70 8.60 -24.38
CA PRO A 494 22.42 9.51 -25.26
C PRO A 494 23.69 10.08 -24.64
N TYR A 495 23.77 10.22 -23.32
CA TYR A 495 24.96 10.76 -22.64
C TYR A 495 26.11 9.76 -22.62
N ILE A 496 25.82 8.45 -22.61
CA ILE A 496 26.86 7.42 -22.68
C ILE A 496 27.37 7.27 -24.12
N ILE A 497 26.47 7.38 -25.10
CA ILE A 497 26.83 7.41 -26.53
C ILE A 497 27.71 8.63 -26.83
N ASP A 498 27.38 9.78 -26.24
CA ASP A 498 28.19 11.00 -26.33
C ASP A 498 29.62 10.78 -25.80
N SER A 499 29.76 10.23 -24.58
CA SER A 499 31.08 9.86 -24.03
C SER A 499 31.84 8.88 -24.91
N LEU A 500 31.16 7.91 -25.54
CA LEU A 500 31.79 6.95 -26.45
C LEU A 500 32.34 7.64 -27.70
N GLY A 501 31.58 8.58 -28.25
CA GLY A 501 32.05 9.44 -29.33
C GLY A 501 33.24 10.30 -28.91
N TRP A 502 33.18 10.88 -27.72
CA TRP A 502 34.24 11.71 -27.15
C TRP A 502 35.55 10.94 -26.94
N VAL A 503 35.53 9.76 -26.33
CA VAL A 503 36.74 8.96 -26.13
C VAL A 503 37.36 8.52 -27.46
N HIS A 504 36.55 8.18 -28.46
CA HIS A 504 37.06 7.86 -29.79
C HIS A 504 37.75 9.06 -30.44
N TYR A 505 37.19 10.27 -30.31
CA TYR A 505 37.84 11.50 -30.74
C TYR A 505 39.19 11.70 -30.05
N ARG A 506 39.24 11.55 -28.72
CA ARG A 506 40.47 11.70 -27.92
C ARG A 506 41.55 10.67 -28.27
N MET A 507 41.15 9.51 -28.76
CA MET A 507 42.05 8.48 -29.31
C MET A 507 42.46 8.71 -30.78
N GLY A 508 42.01 9.80 -31.41
CA GLY A 508 42.29 10.12 -32.82
C GLY A 508 41.37 9.44 -33.84
N ASN A 509 40.37 8.66 -33.38
CA ASN A 509 39.40 7.98 -34.24
C ASN A 509 38.26 8.92 -34.63
N LEU A 510 38.58 9.98 -35.38
CA LEU A 510 37.65 11.09 -35.70
C LEU A 510 36.32 10.63 -36.30
N ASP A 511 36.35 9.77 -37.33
CA ASP A 511 35.12 9.35 -38.03
C ASP A 511 34.18 8.54 -37.13
N LYS A 512 34.74 7.66 -36.29
CA LYS A 512 33.96 6.91 -35.30
C LYS A 512 33.37 7.84 -34.23
N GLY A 513 34.18 8.78 -33.74
CA GLY A 513 33.75 9.78 -32.77
C GLY A 513 32.55 10.57 -33.27
N ILE A 514 32.64 11.09 -34.50
CA ILE A 514 31.55 11.84 -35.13
C ILE A 514 30.30 10.99 -35.32
N GLY A 515 30.44 9.71 -35.72
CA GLY A 515 29.30 8.80 -35.87
C GLY A 515 28.47 8.68 -34.59
N TYR A 516 29.13 8.42 -33.45
CA TYR A 516 28.46 8.32 -32.16
C TYR A 516 27.93 9.66 -31.66
N LEU A 517 28.69 10.75 -31.78
CA LEU A 517 28.23 12.09 -31.36
C LEU A 517 26.99 12.54 -32.17
N LYS A 518 26.94 12.25 -33.48
CA LYS A 518 25.75 12.49 -34.31
C LYS A 518 24.55 11.66 -33.83
N GLN A 519 24.77 10.38 -33.51
CA GLN A 519 23.73 9.52 -32.97
C GLN A 519 23.18 10.07 -31.63
N ALA A 520 24.08 10.42 -30.70
CA ALA A 520 23.70 11.00 -29.41
C ALA A 520 22.88 12.29 -29.57
N PHE A 521 23.30 13.18 -30.49
CA PHE A 521 22.61 14.44 -30.75
C PHE A 521 21.23 14.25 -31.38
N ILE A 522 21.06 13.26 -32.26
CA ILE A 522 19.75 12.90 -32.84
C ILE A 522 18.80 12.39 -31.75
N MET A 523 19.31 11.57 -30.83
CA MET A 523 18.52 11.06 -29.70
C MET A 523 18.17 12.16 -28.71
N LYS A 524 19.11 13.07 -28.43
CA LYS A 524 18.92 14.21 -27.54
C LYS A 524 19.73 15.43 -28.00
N PRO A 525 19.05 16.48 -28.52
CA PRO A 525 19.67 17.76 -28.88
C PRO A 525 20.08 18.60 -27.64
N ASP A 526 21.00 18.08 -26.84
CA ASP A 526 21.50 18.67 -25.60
C ASP A 526 22.70 19.62 -25.85
N PRO A 527 22.85 20.71 -25.07
CA PRO A 527 23.99 21.64 -25.20
C PRO A 527 25.38 21.01 -25.06
N GLU A 528 25.56 20.06 -24.13
CA GLU A 528 26.86 19.39 -23.91
C GLU A 528 27.23 18.53 -25.13
N ILE A 529 26.27 17.73 -25.60
CA ILE A 529 26.43 16.87 -26.79
C ILE A 529 26.70 17.73 -28.03
N ALA A 530 26.01 18.88 -28.15
CA ALA A 530 26.24 19.82 -29.23
C ALA A 530 27.64 20.44 -29.17
N ALA A 531 28.14 20.75 -27.97
CA ALA A 531 29.49 21.26 -27.76
C ALA A 531 30.53 20.25 -28.25
N HIS A 532 30.46 19.00 -27.79
CA HIS A 532 31.35 17.91 -28.22
C HIS A 532 31.26 17.67 -29.73
N LEU A 533 30.06 17.46 -30.28
CA LEU A 533 29.88 17.19 -31.71
C LEU A 533 30.45 18.32 -32.58
N GLY A 534 30.16 19.57 -32.23
CA GLY A 534 30.69 20.70 -32.98
C GLY A 534 32.21 20.83 -32.85
N GLU A 535 32.81 20.56 -31.68
CA GLU A 535 34.26 20.59 -31.51
C GLU A 535 34.94 19.55 -32.41
N VAL A 536 34.43 18.32 -32.43
CA VAL A 536 34.99 17.26 -33.27
C VAL A 536 34.80 17.55 -34.76
N LEU A 537 33.65 18.06 -35.18
CA LEU A 537 33.41 18.50 -36.57
C LEU A 537 34.33 19.66 -36.97
N TRP A 538 34.57 20.61 -36.05
CA TRP A 538 35.50 21.71 -36.28
C TRP A 538 36.91 21.21 -36.53
N MET A 539 37.37 20.24 -35.72
CA MET A 539 38.68 19.60 -35.87
C MET A 539 38.79 18.76 -37.14
N GLN A 540 37.70 18.17 -37.63
CA GLN A 540 37.64 17.48 -38.92
C GLN A 540 37.69 18.44 -40.13
N GLY A 541 37.46 19.74 -39.92
CA GLY A 541 37.43 20.77 -40.96
C GLY A 541 36.03 21.11 -41.49
N THR A 542 34.97 20.45 -41.00
CA THR A 542 33.56 20.71 -41.37
C THR A 542 32.96 21.87 -40.56
N LYS A 543 33.71 22.98 -40.46
CA LYS A 543 33.39 24.14 -39.58
C LYS A 543 31.98 24.70 -39.75
N LYS A 544 31.47 24.76 -40.99
CA LYS A 544 30.09 25.24 -41.26
C LYS A 544 29.01 24.35 -40.62
N GLU A 545 29.27 23.05 -40.47
CA GLU A 545 28.36 22.12 -39.80
C GLU A 545 28.39 22.32 -38.29
N ALA A 546 29.59 22.44 -37.70
CA ALA A 546 29.78 22.76 -36.30
C ALA A 546 29.06 24.05 -35.88
N GLU A 547 29.26 25.14 -36.64
CA GLU A 547 28.59 26.42 -36.37
C GLU A 547 27.07 26.30 -36.43
N ARG A 548 26.54 25.52 -37.38
CA ARG A 548 25.09 25.35 -37.51
C ARG A 548 24.52 24.65 -36.29
N ILE A 549 25.16 23.58 -35.82
CA ILE A 549 24.76 22.81 -34.64
C ILE A 549 24.79 23.71 -33.40
N TRP A 550 25.91 24.39 -33.15
CA TRP A 550 26.02 25.28 -31.99
C TRP A 550 24.98 26.41 -32.03
N ARG A 551 24.81 27.08 -33.19
CA ARG A 551 23.82 28.17 -33.34
C ARG A 551 22.38 27.69 -33.25
N SER A 552 22.05 26.47 -33.67
CA SER A 552 20.70 25.94 -33.50
C SER A 552 20.41 25.54 -32.05
N THR A 553 21.40 24.97 -31.35
CA THR A 553 21.24 24.52 -29.97
C THR A 553 21.19 25.70 -29.01
N ILE A 554 22.09 26.68 -29.13
CA ILE A 554 22.13 27.82 -28.20
C ILE A 554 20.85 28.68 -28.24
N LYS A 555 20.12 28.70 -29.36
CA LYS A 555 18.80 29.38 -29.45
C LYS A 555 17.77 28.82 -28.47
N HIS A 556 17.85 27.53 -28.17
CA HIS A 556 16.94 26.85 -27.24
C HIS A 556 17.48 26.85 -25.81
N TYR A 557 18.79 27.04 -25.63
CA TYR A 557 19.48 27.05 -24.34
C TYR A 557 20.37 28.29 -24.21
N PRO A 558 19.78 29.50 -24.20
CA PRO A 558 20.53 30.74 -24.34
C PRO A 558 21.60 30.89 -23.28
N ASP A 559 21.38 30.42 -22.04
CA ASP A 559 22.27 30.63 -20.89
C ASP A 559 23.19 29.44 -20.56
N ASN A 560 23.26 28.41 -21.41
CA ASN A 560 24.18 27.30 -21.16
C ASN A 560 25.64 27.75 -21.31
N GLU A 561 26.41 27.67 -20.21
CA GLU A 561 27.78 28.17 -20.16
C GLU A 561 28.75 27.35 -21.00
N VAL A 562 28.64 26.02 -20.99
CA VAL A 562 29.55 25.13 -21.73
C VAL A 562 29.48 25.43 -23.22
N LEU A 563 28.29 25.44 -23.80
CA LEU A 563 28.11 25.72 -25.22
C LEU A 563 28.56 27.15 -25.57
N ARG A 564 28.27 28.15 -24.73
CA ARG A 564 28.77 29.52 -24.93
C ARG A 564 30.30 29.58 -24.94
N ASN A 565 30.96 28.89 -24.01
CA ASN A 565 32.41 28.88 -23.91
C ASN A 565 33.04 28.14 -25.10
N THR A 566 32.48 27.01 -25.52
CA THR A 566 32.91 26.30 -26.73
C THR A 566 32.77 27.16 -27.98
N MET A 567 31.63 27.84 -28.16
CA MET A 567 31.45 28.78 -29.27
C MET A 567 32.47 29.91 -29.26
N LYS A 568 32.74 30.53 -28.10
CA LYS A 568 33.76 31.58 -27.96
C LYS A 568 35.19 31.08 -28.26
N LYS A 569 35.48 29.82 -27.95
CA LYS A 569 36.79 29.19 -28.20
C LYS A 569 37.06 29.01 -29.70
N PHE A 570 36.03 28.68 -30.48
CA PHE A 570 36.18 28.29 -31.89
C PHE A 570 35.70 29.32 -32.91
N ILE A 571 34.68 30.11 -32.59
CA ILE A 571 34.14 31.16 -33.47
C ILE A 571 34.84 32.48 -33.10
N PRO A 572 35.78 32.98 -33.92
CA PRO A 572 36.49 34.23 -33.68
C PRO A 572 35.59 35.48 -33.79
#